data_AF-A0A7S1C7Y1-F1
#
_entry.id   AF-A0A7S1C7Y1-F1
#
_cell.length_a   1.000
_cell.length_b   1.000
_cell.length_c   1.000
_cell.angle_alpha   90.00
_cell.angle_beta   90.00
_cell.angle_gamma   90.00
#
_symmetry.space_group_name_H-M   'P 1'
#
loop_
_entity.id
_entity.type
_entity.pdbx_description
1 polymer ?
#
loop_
_entity_poly.entity_id
_entity_poly.type
_entity_poly.pdbx_seq_one_letter_code
_entity_poly.pdbx_strand_id
1 'polypeptide(L)'
;RGGGGDRGRGRGRGRGGRGYGRGGGSKAARVGATEEQAGITHYLTPSELGFSGVLKQRYVDFIVREIDTDGEPVRLTDLPLPPPPPERTREAFSWGAYLSGGLHHQGMHAVYRLGGQAAVSALEGFLGEGFGRSSAKTALLPPQTDKDARRKMHAAIKTYFPSLDCSTTDAPDGQDGKCIVLRMAPKRGGQRRAPQWPAGRPSYLRFVLYKQNLETPAALRQLARTLYVNEKVFGFAGMKDKRAVTTQLCTAYRLAPEKLAEVNKRGSDGLAVGGFTFVDKPLRLGDNTGNRFTLVIREVSKPAEVVEAAVRAWSTAGFVNYFGLQRFGTQAVPTHHIGRAVLKHEWDLVVDLIMRPRDGEWEGVRQGREYFASTKDPR
;
A
#
# COMPACT_ATOMS: atom_id res chain seq x y z
N ARG A 1 13.68 -59.09 40.83
CA ARG A 1 12.49 -58.96 39.96
C ARG A 1 12.34 -57.47 39.66
N GLY A 2 12.94 -56.95 38.58
CA GLY A 2 12.27 -56.70 37.29
C GLY A 2 11.30 -55.51 37.41
N GLY A 3 11.34 -54.41 36.66
CA GLY A 3 12.01 -54.02 35.41
C GLY A 3 11.16 -52.89 34.76
N GLY A 4 11.77 -52.03 33.93
CA GLY A 4 11.19 -51.03 32.98
C GLY A 4 10.13 -50.04 33.51
N GLY A 5 10.11 -48.74 33.23
CA GLY A 5 10.55 -47.99 32.06
C GLY A 5 9.39 -47.83 31.07
N ASP A 6 8.72 -46.67 31.03
CA ASP A 6 8.33 -46.04 29.75
C ASP A 6 7.90 -44.57 29.88
N ARG A 7 8.13 -43.84 28.79
CA ARG A 7 7.93 -42.42 28.51
C ARG A 7 6.50 -42.18 28.04
N GLY A 8 5.95 -40.99 28.32
CA GLY A 8 4.71 -40.54 27.69
C GLY A 8 4.54 -39.02 27.74
N ARG A 9 4.92 -38.34 26.65
CA ARG A 9 4.69 -36.91 26.43
C ARG A 9 3.21 -36.65 26.11
N GLY A 10 2.62 -35.64 26.74
CA GLY A 10 1.33 -35.09 26.34
C GLY A 10 1.16 -33.65 26.84
N ARG A 11 1.77 -32.67 26.16
CA ARG A 11 1.54 -31.24 26.42
C ARG A 11 0.23 -30.80 25.76
N GLY A 12 -0.89 -30.90 26.48
CA GLY A 12 -2.12 -30.18 26.16
C GLY A 12 -2.13 -28.82 26.87
N ARG A 13 -1.83 -27.73 26.15
CA ARG A 13 -2.06 -26.37 26.67
C ARG A 13 -3.47 -25.93 26.29
N GLY A 14 -4.41 -26.10 27.22
CA GLY A 14 -5.75 -25.49 27.15
C GLY A 14 -5.66 -23.96 27.22
N ARG A 15 -6.25 -23.29 26.23
CA ARG A 15 -6.58 -21.86 26.27
C ARG A 15 -7.84 -21.68 27.13
N GLY A 16 -7.66 -21.32 28.41
CA GLY A 16 -8.74 -20.80 29.26
C GLY A 16 -8.78 -19.27 29.19
N GLY A 17 -9.94 -18.72 28.83
CA GLY A 17 -10.14 -17.31 28.53
C GLY A 17 -9.89 -16.38 29.72
N ARG A 18 -9.24 -15.23 29.44
CA ARG A 18 -9.22 -14.10 30.37
C ARG A 18 -10.50 -13.31 30.19
N GLY A 19 -11.37 -13.38 31.19
CA GLY A 19 -12.55 -12.51 31.31
C GLY A 19 -12.12 -11.05 31.42
N TYR A 20 -12.75 -10.20 30.63
CA TYR A 20 -12.63 -8.76 30.77
C TYR A 20 -13.47 -8.32 31.97
N GLY A 21 -12.82 -7.97 33.07
CA GLY A 21 -13.45 -7.34 34.22
C GLY A 21 -14.11 -6.02 33.83
N ARG A 22 -15.40 -5.88 34.14
CA ARG A 22 -16.11 -4.60 34.15
C ARG A 22 -15.56 -3.74 35.30
N GLY A 23 -14.64 -2.84 34.98
CA GLY A 23 -14.29 -1.72 35.85
C GLY A 23 -15.24 -0.55 35.60
N GLY A 24 -16.15 -0.29 36.54
CA GLY A 24 -16.91 0.96 36.58
C GLY A 24 -15.98 2.12 36.93
N GLY A 25 -15.59 2.89 35.92
CA GLY A 25 -14.86 4.14 36.10
C GLY A 25 -15.84 5.30 36.29
N SER A 26 -15.73 6.00 37.42
CA SER A 26 -16.33 7.30 37.66
C SER A 26 -15.97 8.28 36.53
N LYS A 27 -16.94 9.09 36.08
CA LYS A 27 -16.72 10.14 35.07
C LYS A 27 -15.82 11.24 35.65
N ALA A 28 -14.51 11.09 35.55
CA ALA A 28 -13.60 12.23 35.62
C ALA A 28 -13.93 13.15 34.44
N ALA A 29 -14.34 14.39 34.73
CA ALA A 29 -14.59 15.42 33.73
C ALA A 29 -13.30 15.62 32.92
N ARG A 30 -13.39 15.48 31.59
CA ARG A 30 -12.27 15.79 30.71
C ARG A 30 -12.00 17.28 30.80
N VAL A 31 -10.84 17.66 31.35
CA VAL A 31 -10.32 19.03 31.35
C VAL A 31 -9.92 19.38 29.92
N GLY A 32 -10.89 19.76 29.10
CA GLY A 32 -10.72 20.28 27.75
C GLY A 32 -11.22 21.71 27.66
N ALA A 33 -10.75 22.47 26.67
CA ALA A 33 -11.24 23.82 26.40
C ALA A 33 -12.77 23.82 26.20
N THR A 34 -13.46 24.79 26.80
CA THR A 34 -14.90 25.00 26.58
C THR A 34 -15.14 25.71 25.25
N GLU A 35 -16.37 25.62 24.72
CA GLU A 35 -16.78 26.35 23.51
C GLU A 35 -16.60 27.86 23.67
N GLU A 36 -16.96 28.40 24.83
CA GLU A 36 -16.78 29.82 25.17
C GLU A 36 -15.32 30.25 25.17
N GLN A 37 -14.42 29.46 25.78
CA GLN A 37 -12.98 29.71 25.75
C GLN A 37 -12.40 29.67 24.33
N ALA A 38 -13.03 28.94 23.42
CA ALA A 38 -12.68 28.86 22.01
C ALA A 38 -13.37 29.94 21.16
N GLY A 39 -14.16 30.84 21.75
CA GLY A 39 -14.89 31.90 21.05
C GLY A 39 -16.15 31.41 20.29
N ILE A 40 -16.63 30.20 20.61
CA ILE A 40 -17.85 29.61 20.03
C ILE A 40 -19.02 29.99 20.94
N THR A 41 -19.66 31.13 20.65
CA THR A 41 -20.63 31.74 21.58
C THR A 41 -21.97 32.09 20.94
N HIS A 42 -22.06 32.16 19.62
CA HIS A 42 -23.27 32.62 18.93
C HIS A 42 -23.93 31.50 18.11
N TYR A 43 -25.25 31.58 18.00
CA TYR A 43 -26.08 30.69 17.20
C TYR A 43 -26.89 31.53 16.19
N LEU A 44 -27.18 30.97 15.01
CA LEU A 44 -28.05 31.63 14.02
C LEU A 44 -29.54 31.40 14.30
N THR A 45 -29.87 30.34 15.03
CA THR A 45 -31.25 29.98 15.38
C THR A 45 -31.54 30.38 16.82
N PRO A 46 -32.80 30.75 17.16
CA PRO A 46 -33.20 31.08 18.52
C PRO A 46 -32.89 29.95 19.51
N SER A 47 -32.46 30.31 20.72
CA SER A 47 -32.11 29.36 21.79
C SER A 47 -33.30 28.52 22.27
N GLU A 48 -34.53 29.00 22.09
CA GLU A 48 -35.78 28.32 22.44
C GLU A 48 -35.98 27.00 21.67
N LEU A 49 -35.38 26.88 20.48
CA LEU A 49 -35.38 25.65 19.67
C LEU A 49 -34.27 24.67 20.09
N GLY A 50 -33.49 25.01 21.12
CA GLY A 50 -32.42 24.17 21.64
C GLY A 50 -32.94 22.88 22.28
N PHE A 51 -32.25 21.78 22.01
CA PHE A 51 -32.50 20.48 22.64
C PHE A 51 -31.18 19.77 22.93
N SER A 52 -31.23 18.78 23.81
CA SER A 52 -30.07 17.93 24.13
C SER A 52 -30.23 16.55 23.51
N GLY A 53 -29.09 15.92 23.25
CA GLY A 53 -29.00 14.55 22.73
C GLY A 53 -27.56 14.07 22.73
N VAL A 54 -27.37 12.77 22.53
CA VAL A 54 -26.07 12.10 22.55
C VAL A 54 -25.60 11.86 21.12
N LEU A 55 -24.56 12.61 20.72
CA LEU A 55 -23.87 12.42 19.44
C LEU A 55 -22.75 11.38 19.58
N LYS A 56 -22.53 10.59 18.51
CA LYS A 56 -21.49 9.53 18.47
C LYS A 56 -21.64 8.57 19.67
N GLN A 57 -22.84 8.12 20.04
CA GLN A 57 -22.95 7.06 21.08
C GLN A 57 -22.27 5.78 20.57
N ARG A 58 -22.57 5.40 19.33
CA ARG A 58 -21.87 4.36 18.56
C ARG A 58 -21.11 5.01 17.40
N TYR A 59 -20.02 4.39 16.92
CA TYR A 59 -19.30 4.92 15.76
C TYR A 59 -20.13 4.83 14.46
N VAL A 60 -21.09 3.91 14.40
CA VAL A 60 -22.03 3.77 13.27
C VAL A 60 -23.09 4.87 13.22
N ASP A 61 -23.25 5.66 14.29
CA ASP A 61 -24.16 6.81 14.34
C ASP A 61 -23.57 8.04 13.62
N PHE A 62 -22.32 7.95 13.17
CA PHE A 62 -21.61 9.04 12.53
C PHE A 62 -20.97 8.53 11.24
N ILE A 63 -21.67 8.75 10.14
CA ILE A 63 -21.24 8.31 8.81
C ILE A 63 -20.75 9.52 8.03
N VAL A 64 -19.55 9.41 7.46
CA VAL A 64 -18.93 10.46 6.64
C VAL A 64 -18.63 9.90 5.26
N ARG A 65 -19.18 10.50 4.22
CA ARG A 65 -18.85 10.17 2.83
C ARG A 65 -18.18 11.37 2.21
N GLU A 66 -16.97 11.20 1.69
CA GLU A 66 -16.36 12.23 0.85
C GLU A 66 -17.24 12.54 -0.36
N ILE A 67 -17.25 13.80 -0.79
CA ILE A 67 -17.85 14.20 -2.06
C ILE A 67 -16.75 14.16 -3.12
N ASP A 68 -17.02 13.51 -4.26
CA ASP A 68 -16.10 13.47 -5.38
C ASP A 68 -16.13 14.77 -6.21
N THR A 69 -15.40 14.79 -7.33
CA THR A 69 -15.34 15.95 -8.24
C THR A 69 -16.65 16.22 -8.95
N ASP A 70 -17.51 15.21 -9.06
CA ASP A 70 -18.80 15.29 -9.74
C ASP A 70 -19.93 15.69 -8.77
N GLY A 71 -19.59 15.90 -7.49
CA GLY A 71 -20.54 16.30 -6.46
C GLY A 71 -21.24 15.12 -5.78
N GLU A 72 -20.88 13.88 -6.12
CA GLU A 72 -21.54 12.69 -5.61
C GLU A 72 -20.87 12.14 -4.35
N PRO A 73 -21.67 11.63 -3.37
CA PRO A 73 -21.11 10.98 -2.19
C PRO A 73 -20.44 9.67 -2.56
N VAL A 74 -19.14 9.57 -2.27
CA VAL A 74 -18.32 8.38 -2.50
C VAL A 74 -18.90 7.21 -1.69
N ARG A 75 -19.19 6.11 -2.38
CA ARG A 75 -19.70 4.86 -1.80
C ARG A 75 -18.84 3.69 -2.23
N LEU A 76 -18.73 2.70 -1.35
CA LEU A 76 -18.18 1.41 -1.71
C LEU A 76 -19.33 0.55 -2.26
N THR A 77 -19.65 0.70 -3.55
CA THR A 77 -20.69 -0.07 -4.25
C THR A 77 -20.14 -1.35 -4.86
N ASP A 78 -18.91 -1.28 -5.38
CA ASP A 78 -18.34 -2.32 -6.23
C ASP A 78 -17.04 -2.88 -5.63
N LEU A 79 -17.09 -4.17 -5.32
CA LEU A 79 -15.93 -5.02 -5.05
C LEU A 79 -15.33 -5.72 -6.30
N PRO A 80 -16.02 -5.87 -7.45
CA PRO A 80 -15.43 -6.44 -8.65
C PRO A 80 -14.21 -5.66 -9.15
N LEU A 81 -13.29 -6.39 -9.79
CA LEU A 81 -12.09 -5.82 -10.40
C LEU A 81 -12.44 -5.15 -11.74
N PRO A 82 -11.78 -4.04 -12.11
CA PRO A 82 -11.98 -3.44 -13.41
C PRO A 82 -11.43 -4.38 -14.49
N PRO A 83 -12.00 -4.38 -15.71
CA PRO A 83 -11.48 -5.19 -16.79
C PRO A 83 -10.01 -4.81 -17.07
N PRO A 84 -9.14 -5.78 -17.38
CA PRO A 84 -7.76 -5.47 -17.73
C PRO A 84 -7.75 -4.54 -18.95
N PRO A 85 -6.93 -3.46 -18.97
CA PRO A 85 -6.75 -2.65 -20.16
C PRO A 85 -6.23 -3.52 -21.31
N PRO A 86 -6.57 -3.19 -22.56
CA PRO A 86 -6.15 -3.96 -23.73
C PRO A 86 -4.62 -4.11 -23.70
N GLU A 87 -4.15 -5.35 -23.64
CA GLU A 87 -2.72 -5.63 -23.77
C GLU A 87 -2.28 -5.14 -25.15
N ARG A 88 -1.40 -4.14 -25.19
CA ARG A 88 -0.47 -4.03 -26.33
C ARG A 88 0.46 -5.22 -26.21
N THR A 89 0.06 -6.35 -26.80
CA THR A 89 0.92 -7.51 -27.00
C THR A 89 2.17 -7.01 -27.71
N ARG A 90 3.29 -6.95 -26.99
CA ARG A 90 4.59 -7.02 -27.66
C ARG A 90 4.53 -8.29 -28.50
N GLU A 91 4.75 -8.16 -29.80
CA GLU A 91 4.78 -9.30 -30.72
C GLU A 91 5.59 -10.43 -30.07
N ALA A 92 4.92 -11.57 -29.85
CA ALA A 92 5.57 -12.72 -29.25
C ALA A 92 6.71 -13.17 -30.18
N PHE A 93 7.92 -13.31 -29.63
CA PHE A 93 9.06 -13.83 -30.37
C PHE A 93 8.71 -15.19 -30.99
N SER A 94 8.73 -15.27 -32.32
CA SER A 94 8.41 -16.48 -33.08
C SER A 94 9.68 -17.11 -33.65
N TRP A 95 9.90 -18.37 -33.32
CA TRP A 95 11.03 -19.15 -33.83
C TRP A 95 10.95 -19.36 -35.35
N GLY A 96 9.75 -19.53 -35.89
CA GLY A 96 9.55 -19.63 -37.34
C GLY A 96 10.01 -18.36 -38.06
N ALA A 97 9.66 -17.19 -37.52
CA ALA A 97 10.06 -15.89 -38.07
C ALA A 97 11.57 -15.62 -37.90
N TYR A 98 12.18 -16.09 -36.82
CA TYR A 98 13.61 -15.95 -36.57
C TYR A 98 14.44 -16.81 -37.53
N LEU A 99 14.07 -18.08 -37.73
CA LEU A 99 14.78 -19.00 -38.65
C LEU A 99 14.65 -18.57 -40.12
N SER A 100 13.52 -17.97 -40.51
CA SER A 100 13.33 -17.38 -41.84
C SER A 100 13.83 -15.93 -41.96
N GLY A 101 14.45 -15.38 -40.92
CA GLY A 101 14.83 -13.97 -40.82
C GLY A 101 16.28 -13.67 -41.18
N GLY A 102 16.56 -12.43 -41.61
CA GLY A 102 17.90 -12.00 -42.02
C GLY A 102 18.97 -12.13 -40.91
N LEU A 103 18.58 -12.07 -39.64
CA LEU A 103 19.49 -12.20 -38.50
C LEU A 103 20.00 -13.65 -38.35
N HIS A 104 19.17 -14.65 -38.64
CA HIS A 104 19.60 -16.05 -38.63
C HIS A 104 20.57 -16.34 -39.78
N HIS A 105 20.27 -15.87 -41.00
CA HIS A 105 21.18 -16.00 -42.14
C HIS A 105 22.55 -15.34 -41.87
N GLN A 106 22.55 -14.13 -41.29
CA GLN A 106 23.79 -13.46 -40.87
C GLN A 106 24.56 -14.26 -39.81
N GLY A 107 23.84 -14.87 -38.86
CA GLY A 107 24.42 -15.76 -37.86
C GLY A 107 25.07 -17.00 -38.46
N MET A 108 24.38 -17.70 -39.35
CA MET A 108 24.90 -18.90 -40.01
C MET A 108 26.12 -18.59 -40.87
N HIS A 109 26.09 -17.48 -41.61
CA HIS A 109 27.24 -17.01 -42.39
C HIS A 109 28.44 -16.63 -41.49
N ALA A 110 28.20 -16.03 -40.31
CA ALA A 110 29.26 -15.74 -39.35
C ALA A 110 29.91 -17.03 -38.80
N VAL A 111 29.11 -18.06 -38.53
CA VAL A 111 29.60 -19.38 -38.09
C VAL A 111 30.38 -20.07 -39.21
N TYR A 112 29.90 -20.02 -40.45
CA TYR A 112 30.61 -20.54 -41.63
C TYR A 112 31.99 -19.92 -41.79
N ARG A 113 32.11 -18.58 -41.70
CA ARG A 113 33.40 -17.90 -41.84
C ARG A 113 34.41 -18.25 -40.75
N LEU A 114 33.95 -18.67 -39.58
CA LEU A 114 34.80 -18.91 -38.41
C LEU A 114 35.10 -20.40 -38.17
N GLY A 115 34.25 -21.32 -38.63
CA GLY A 115 34.36 -22.76 -38.36
C GLY A 115 34.05 -23.65 -39.57
N GLY A 116 33.85 -23.07 -40.75
CA GLY A 116 33.58 -23.78 -42.00
C GLY A 116 32.25 -24.53 -42.01
N GLN A 117 32.09 -25.39 -43.01
CA GLN A 117 30.85 -26.15 -43.22
C GLN A 117 30.53 -27.09 -42.05
N ALA A 118 31.54 -27.70 -41.44
CA ALA A 118 31.36 -28.60 -40.30
C ALA A 118 30.74 -27.90 -39.08
N ALA A 119 31.09 -26.63 -38.82
CA ALA A 119 30.49 -25.86 -37.74
C ALA A 119 29.03 -25.48 -38.03
N VAL A 120 28.71 -25.16 -39.29
CA VAL A 120 27.34 -24.88 -39.72
C VAL A 120 26.48 -26.13 -39.57
N SER A 121 26.92 -27.28 -40.08
CA SER A 121 26.17 -28.54 -39.98
C SER A 121 25.95 -28.98 -38.54
N ALA A 122 26.95 -28.80 -37.65
CA ALA A 122 26.78 -29.07 -36.22
C ALA A 122 25.74 -28.16 -35.55
N LEU A 123 25.72 -26.87 -35.92
CA LEU A 123 24.73 -25.91 -35.42
C LEU A 123 23.34 -26.17 -36.00
N GLU A 124 23.22 -26.46 -37.30
CA GLU A 124 21.96 -26.82 -37.96
C GLU A 124 21.36 -28.10 -37.38
N GLY A 125 22.18 -29.14 -37.19
CA GLY A 125 21.74 -30.37 -36.55
C GLY A 125 21.23 -30.12 -35.13
N PHE A 126 21.95 -29.29 -34.36
CA PHE A 126 21.52 -28.91 -33.01
C PHE A 126 20.21 -28.11 -33.02
N LEU A 127 19.98 -27.24 -34.00
CA LEU A 127 18.76 -26.45 -34.14
C LEU A 127 17.59 -27.27 -34.73
N GLY A 128 17.87 -28.27 -35.57
CA GLY A 128 16.89 -29.07 -36.30
C GLY A 128 16.27 -30.24 -35.52
N GLU A 129 16.98 -30.81 -34.53
CA GLU A 129 16.55 -31.99 -33.76
C GLU A 129 15.40 -31.75 -32.74
N GLY A 130 14.63 -30.67 -32.89
CA GLY A 130 13.40 -30.45 -32.12
C GLY A 130 13.63 -29.72 -30.79
N PHE A 131 13.34 -28.42 -30.82
CA PHE A 131 13.20 -27.59 -29.62
C PHE A 131 11.99 -28.06 -28.79
N GLY A 132 12.22 -28.62 -27.59
CA GLY A 132 11.15 -28.80 -26.62
C GLY A 132 11.25 -29.98 -25.65
N ARG A 133 12.18 -30.93 -25.81
CA ARG A 133 12.31 -32.05 -24.87
C ARG A 133 13.76 -32.30 -24.50
N SER A 134 14.07 -32.04 -23.23
CA SER A 134 15.36 -32.25 -22.54
C SER A 134 16.39 -31.11 -22.66
N SER A 135 16.69 -30.48 -21.51
CA SER A 135 17.73 -29.47 -21.31
C SER A 135 19.16 -30.05 -21.25
N ALA A 136 19.34 -31.33 -21.60
CA ALA A 136 20.60 -32.06 -21.42
C ALA A 136 21.41 -32.29 -22.70
N LYS A 137 20.90 -31.92 -23.89
CA LYS A 137 21.65 -32.08 -25.14
C LYS A 137 22.67 -30.96 -25.34
N THR A 138 23.87 -31.34 -25.77
CA THR A 138 24.96 -30.43 -26.13
C THR A 138 25.50 -30.77 -27.51
N ALA A 139 25.84 -29.78 -28.33
CA ALA A 139 26.55 -29.99 -29.59
C ALA A 139 27.99 -29.50 -29.49
N LEU A 140 28.91 -30.13 -30.21
CA LEU A 140 30.30 -29.71 -30.31
C LEU A 140 30.54 -29.08 -31.68
N LEU A 141 31.03 -27.85 -31.69
CA LEU A 141 31.62 -27.26 -32.88
C LEU A 141 33.04 -27.82 -33.09
N PRO A 142 33.53 -27.88 -34.35
CA PRO A 142 34.86 -28.39 -34.68
C PRO A 142 35.98 -27.75 -33.84
N PRO A 143 37.07 -28.48 -33.54
CA PRO A 143 38.17 -27.97 -32.76
C PRO A 143 38.82 -26.76 -33.44
N GLN A 144 39.09 -25.74 -32.63
CA GLN A 144 39.81 -24.55 -33.05
C GLN A 144 41.09 -24.46 -32.24
N THR A 145 42.24 -24.36 -32.93
CA THR A 145 43.57 -24.24 -32.31
C THR A 145 43.82 -22.81 -31.81
N ASP A 146 43.40 -21.81 -32.59
CA ASP A 146 43.55 -20.38 -32.26
C ASP A 146 42.54 -19.89 -31.20
N LYS A 147 43.07 -19.17 -30.19
CA LYS A 147 42.28 -18.56 -29.12
C LYS A 147 41.41 -17.40 -29.62
N ASP A 148 41.87 -16.66 -30.62
CA ASP A 148 41.12 -15.53 -31.17
C ASP A 148 39.96 -15.98 -32.06
N ALA A 149 40.16 -17.04 -32.86
CA ALA A 149 39.08 -17.73 -33.57
C ALA A 149 37.97 -18.21 -32.62
N ARG A 150 38.33 -18.82 -31.48
CA ARG A 150 37.37 -19.23 -30.44
C ARG A 150 36.61 -18.05 -29.87
N ARG A 151 37.31 -16.97 -29.52
CA ARG A 151 36.67 -15.77 -28.98
C ARG A 151 35.67 -15.15 -29.98
N LYS A 152 36.03 -15.09 -31.27
CA LYS A 152 35.16 -14.59 -32.34
C LYS A 152 33.93 -15.48 -32.52
N MET A 153 34.08 -16.80 -32.45
CA MET A 153 32.96 -17.74 -32.53
C MET A 153 32.00 -17.59 -31.35
N HIS A 154 32.51 -17.49 -30.11
CA HIS A 154 31.69 -17.19 -28.92
C HIS A 154 30.90 -15.87 -29.09
N ALA A 155 31.55 -14.83 -29.62
CA ALA A 155 30.89 -13.55 -29.87
C ALA A 155 29.79 -13.66 -30.94
N ALA A 156 30.03 -14.40 -32.03
CA ALA A 156 29.04 -14.62 -33.08
C ALA A 156 27.82 -15.37 -32.54
N ILE A 157 28.03 -16.44 -31.76
CA ILE A 157 26.93 -17.24 -31.19
C ILE A 157 26.09 -16.40 -30.23
N LYS A 158 26.74 -15.64 -29.34
CA LYS A 158 26.04 -14.75 -28.39
C LYS A 158 25.26 -13.64 -29.08
N THR A 159 25.76 -13.13 -30.19
CA THR A 159 25.14 -12.00 -30.92
C THR A 159 23.95 -12.47 -31.74
N TYR A 160 24.11 -13.54 -32.50
CA TYR A 160 23.10 -13.97 -33.45
C TYR A 160 22.15 -14.99 -32.87
N PHE A 161 22.56 -15.83 -31.91
CA PHE A 161 21.79 -16.93 -31.32
C PHE A 161 21.59 -16.75 -29.80
N PRO A 162 20.81 -15.76 -29.36
CA PRO A 162 20.71 -15.36 -27.94
C PRO A 162 20.11 -16.41 -26.99
N SER A 163 19.54 -17.49 -27.52
CA SER A 163 18.99 -18.61 -26.73
C SER A 163 20.00 -19.74 -26.53
N LEU A 164 21.20 -19.61 -27.06
CA LEU A 164 22.30 -20.56 -26.90
C LEU A 164 23.29 -20.05 -25.87
N ASP A 165 23.88 -20.97 -25.12
CA ASP A 165 25.05 -20.74 -24.28
C ASP A 165 26.24 -21.53 -24.86
N CYS A 166 27.44 -20.98 -24.72
CA CYS A 166 28.64 -21.56 -25.30
C CYS A 166 29.78 -21.63 -24.27
N SER A 167 30.42 -22.79 -24.17
CA SER A 167 31.60 -23.02 -23.32
C SER A 167 32.71 -23.68 -24.13
N THR A 168 33.97 -23.53 -23.72
CA THR A 168 35.10 -24.17 -24.41
C THR A 168 35.55 -25.40 -23.64
N THR A 169 35.79 -26.51 -24.33
CA THR A 169 36.31 -27.77 -23.76
C THR A 169 37.45 -28.30 -24.63
N ASP A 170 38.27 -29.20 -24.10
CA ASP A 170 39.33 -29.83 -24.87
C ASP A 170 38.71 -30.80 -25.90
N ALA A 171 39.34 -30.93 -27.07
CA ALA A 171 38.79 -31.76 -28.13
C ALA A 171 38.77 -33.25 -27.70
N PRO A 172 37.67 -34.00 -28.00
CA PRO A 172 37.65 -35.45 -27.81
C PRO A 172 38.73 -36.14 -28.68
N ASP A 173 39.22 -37.29 -28.22
CA ASP A 173 40.06 -38.21 -29.01
C ASP A 173 41.41 -37.67 -29.52
N GLY A 174 42.11 -36.86 -28.71
CA GLY A 174 43.50 -36.49 -28.98
C GLY A 174 43.69 -35.57 -30.19
N GLN A 175 42.62 -34.96 -30.69
CA GLN A 175 42.69 -33.92 -31.71
C GLN A 175 43.31 -32.64 -31.13
N ASP A 176 44.17 -31.98 -31.90
CA ASP A 176 44.86 -30.78 -31.44
C ASP A 176 43.90 -29.57 -31.46
N GLY A 177 43.74 -28.88 -30.33
CA GLY A 177 42.86 -27.71 -30.18
C GLY A 177 41.72 -27.88 -29.17
N LYS A 178 40.81 -26.89 -29.15
CA LYS A 178 39.66 -26.85 -28.22
C LYS A 178 38.34 -26.69 -28.97
N CYS A 179 37.32 -27.43 -28.54
CA CYS A 179 35.98 -27.38 -29.11
C CYS A 179 35.08 -26.39 -28.37
N ILE A 180 34.07 -25.86 -29.07
CA ILE A 180 33.03 -25.03 -28.46
C ILE A 180 31.79 -25.89 -28.26
N VAL A 181 31.39 -26.07 -27.00
CA VAL A 181 30.17 -26.76 -26.61
C VAL A 181 29.00 -25.78 -26.67
N LEU A 182 28.00 -26.11 -27.46
CA LEU A 182 26.72 -25.41 -27.54
C LEU A 182 25.72 -26.09 -26.63
N ARG A 183 25.00 -25.28 -25.85
CA ARG A 183 23.90 -25.72 -25.00
C ARG A 183 22.74 -24.76 -25.17
N MET A 184 21.54 -25.23 -24.87
CA MET A 184 20.45 -24.30 -24.62
C MET A 184 20.82 -23.44 -23.42
N ALA A 185 20.76 -22.12 -23.58
CA ALA A 185 20.88 -21.25 -22.42
C ALA A 185 19.82 -21.72 -21.42
N PRO A 186 20.17 -21.97 -20.15
CA PRO A 186 19.17 -22.31 -19.14
C PRO A 186 18.09 -21.25 -19.25
N LYS A 187 16.79 -21.65 -19.27
CA LYS A 187 15.70 -20.70 -19.05
C LYS A 187 16.14 -19.96 -17.82
N ARG A 188 16.58 -18.70 -17.97
CA ARG A 188 16.97 -17.87 -16.83
C ARG A 188 15.75 -17.97 -15.96
N GLY A 189 15.86 -18.72 -14.86
CA GLY A 189 14.85 -18.77 -13.83
C GLY A 189 14.75 -17.32 -13.48
N GLY A 190 13.71 -16.67 -14.01
CA GLY A 190 13.61 -15.24 -13.92
C GLY A 190 13.70 -15.00 -12.44
N GLN A 191 14.71 -14.27 -11.98
CA GLN A 191 14.38 -13.22 -11.05
C GLN A 191 13.16 -12.59 -11.70
N ARG A 192 11.97 -12.87 -11.15
CA ARG A 192 10.72 -12.33 -11.64
C ARG A 192 11.00 -10.84 -11.68
N ARG A 193 11.37 -10.32 -12.85
CA ARG A 193 11.42 -8.89 -13.07
C ARG A 193 10.03 -8.49 -12.68
N ALA A 194 9.91 -7.70 -11.61
CA ALA A 194 8.61 -7.27 -11.12
C ALA A 194 7.80 -6.87 -12.35
N PRO A 195 6.59 -7.42 -12.53
CA PRO A 195 5.84 -7.23 -13.76
C PRO A 195 5.86 -5.74 -14.11
N GLN A 196 6.42 -5.42 -15.27
CA GLN A 196 6.62 -4.04 -15.67
C GLN A 196 5.23 -3.40 -15.78
N TRP A 197 5.04 -2.23 -15.15
CA TRP A 197 3.76 -1.53 -15.24
C TRP A 197 3.39 -1.34 -16.72
N PRO A 198 2.19 -1.79 -17.17
CA PRO A 198 1.88 -1.83 -18.60
C PRO A 198 2.03 -0.47 -19.27
N ALA A 199 2.67 -0.45 -20.45
CA ALA A 199 2.83 0.76 -21.24
C ALA A 199 1.45 1.30 -21.67
N GLY A 200 1.19 2.58 -21.43
CA GLY A 200 -0.09 3.22 -21.72
C GLY A 200 -1.14 3.11 -20.59
N ARG A 201 -0.87 2.35 -19.52
CA ARG A 201 -1.72 2.35 -18.32
C ARG A 201 -1.40 3.58 -17.46
N PRO A 202 -2.40 4.35 -17.02
CA PRO A 202 -2.17 5.45 -16.07
C PRO A 202 -1.39 4.98 -14.84
N SER A 203 -0.58 5.88 -14.27
CA SER A 203 0.36 5.49 -13.21
C SER A 203 -0.30 5.25 -11.85
N TYR A 204 -1.54 5.70 -11.65
CA TYR A 204 -2.23 5.61 -10.38
C TYR A 204 -3.52 4.80 -10.51
N LEU A 205 -3.80 4.02 -9.47
CA LEU A 205 -5.08 3.38 -9.25
C LEU A 205 -5.84 4.20 -8.22
N ARG A 206 -6.94 4.84 -8.63
CA ARG A 206 -7.93 5.42 -7.72
C ARG A 206 -8.82 4.30 -7.18
N PHE A 207 -9.17 4.38 -5.90
CA PHE A 207 -10.04 3.42 -5.23
C PHE A 207 -10.80 4.10 -4.09
N VAL A 208 -11.91 3.50 -3.69
CA VAL A 208 -12.67 3.86 -2.51
C VAL A 208 -12.12 3.09 -1.31
N LEU A 209 -11.76 3.83 -0.24
CA LEU A 209 -11.43 3.30 1.06
C LEU A 209 -12.65 3.43 1.98
N TYR A 210 -13.20 2.30 2.41
CA TYR A 210 -14.12 2.21 3.54
C TYR A 210 -13.31 1.92 4.81
N LYS A 211 -13.59 2.64 5.89
CA LYS A 211 -13.01 2.35 7.22
C LYS A 211 -14.03 2.61 8.32
N GLN A 212 -13.92 1.88 9.42
CA GLN A 212 -14.72 2.03 10.62
C GLN A 212 -13.83 2.10 11.85
N ASN A 213 -14.09 3.07 12.74
CA ASN A 213 -13.35 3.26 13.98
C ASN A 213 -11.82 3.36 13.82
N LEU A 214 -11.35 3.91 12.70
CA LEU A 214 -9.94 3.89 12.30
C LEU A 214 -9.51 5.26 11.73
N GLU A 215 -8.29 5.69 12.08
CA GLU A 215 -7.65 6.87 11.49
C GLU A 215 -7.25 6.59 10.04
N THR A 216 -7.33 7.60 9.17
CA THR A 216 -6.97 7.45 7.73
C THR A 216 -5.52 6.95 7.56
N PRO A 217 -4.50 7.53 8.22
CA PRO A 217 -3.13 7.02 8.11
C PRO A 217 -2.96 5.61 8.70
N ALA A 218 -3.75 5.24 9.70
CA ALA A 218 -3.71 3.89 10.26
C ALA A 218 -4.26 2.85 9.28
N ALA A 219 -5.34 3.20 8.56
CA ALA A 219 -5.90 2.37 7.49
C ALA A 219 -4.88 2.16 6.36
N LEU A 220 -4.24 3.23 5.88
CA LEU A 220 -3.23 3.14 4.81
C LEU A 220 -2.00 2.32 5.25
N ARG A 221 -1.54 2.46 6.50
CA ARG A 221 -0.50 1.58 7.06
C ARG A 221 -0.92 0.11 7.11
N GLN A 222 -2.18 -0.18 7.41
CA GLN A 222 -2.70 -1.54 7.39
C GLN A 222 -2.73 -2.09 5.96
N LEU A 223 -3.15 -1.29 4.96
CA LEU A 223 -3.06 -1.67 3.55
C LEU A 223 -1.61 -1.95 3.13
N ALA A 224 -0.69 -1.04 3.46
CA ALA A 224 0.73 -1.15 3.12
C ALA A 224 1.35 -2.46 3.66
N ARG A 225 1.07 -2.80 4.92
CA ARG A 225 1.52 -4.05 5.55
C ARG A 225 0.93 -5.28 4.89
N THR A 226 -0.38 -5.30 4.65
CA THR A 226 -1.07 -6.45 4.03
C THR A 226 -0.55 -6.74 2.62
N LEU A 227 -0.21 -5.68 1.88
CA LEU A 227 0.23 -5.76 0.48
C LEU A 227 1.75 -5.80 0.30
N TYR A 228 2.51 -5.70 1.38
CA TYR A 228 3.97 -5.60 1.37
C TYR A 228 4.46 -4.46 0.44
N VAL A 229 3.91 -3.27 0.60
CA VAL A 229 4.29 -2.05 -0.14
C VAL A 229 4.63 -0.92 0.82
N ASN A 230 5.32 0.12 0.32
CA ASN A 230 5.61 1.32 1.11
C ASN A 230 4.32 2.15 1.30
N GLU A 231 4.10 2.74 2.48
CA GLU A 231 2.93 3.61 2.74
C GLU A 231 2.87 4.82 1.79
N LYS A 232 4.01 5.34 1.36
CA LYS A 232 4.11 6.50 0.45
C LYS A 232 3.52 6.25 -0.95
N VAL A 233 3.18 5.00 -1.29
CA VAL A 233 2.47 4.71 -2.55
C VAL A 233 1.03 5.23 -2.52
N PHE A 234 0.46 5.45 -1.33
CA PHE A 234 -0.91 5.90 -1.16
C PHE A 234 -1.00 7.43 -1.04
N GLY A 235 -2.00 8.01 -1.70
CA GLY A 235 -2.40 9.42 -1.60
C GLY A 235 -3.89 9.53 -1.27
N PHE A 236 -4.27 10.62 -0.61
CA PHE A 236 -5.66 10.91 -0.20
C PHE A 236 -5.86 12.42 -0.08
N ALA A 237 -7.11 12.88 -0.19
CA ALA A 237 -7.43 14.30 -0.23
C ALA A 237 -7.63 14.96 1.15
N GLY A 238 -8.05 14.17 2.14
CA GLY A 238 -8.17 14.65 3.52
C GLY A 238 -8.35 13.52 4.52
N MET A 239 -8.06 13.83 5.78
CA MET A 239 -8.35 12.92 6.88
C MET A 239 -9.85 12.91 7.19
N LYS A 240 -10.41 11.73 7.46
CA LYS A 240 -11.79 11.58 7.96
C LYS A 240 -11.79 11.08 9.40
N ASP A 241 -12.85 11.39 10.15
CA ASP A 241 -13.04 11.00 11.55
C ASP A 241 -12.65 9.54 11.84
N LYS A 242 -11.90 9.31 12.92
CA LYS A 242 -11.64 7.97 13.44
C LYS A 242 -12.89 7.31 13.96
N ARG A 243 -13.58 7.96 14.91
CA ARG A 243 -14.76 7.40 15.58
C ARG A 243 -16.02 7.61 14.74
N ALA A 244 -16.02 6.97 13.57
CA ALA A 244 -17.03 7.08 12.53
C ALA A 244 -16.96 5.86 11.60
N VAL A 245 -17.97 5.71 10.75
CA VAL A 245 -17.88 4.94 9.50
C VAL A 245 -17.62 5.91 8.37
N THR A 246 -16.55 5.71 7.59
CA THR A 246 -16.15 6.69 6.57
C THR A 246 -15.83 6.05 5.24
N THR A 247 -16.26 6.67 4.15
CA THR A 247 -15.84 6.36 2.78
C THR A 247 -15.14 7.56 2.16
N GLN A 248 -13.99 7.31 1.53
CA GLN A 248 -13.18 8.34 0.90
C GLN A 248 -12.44 7.80 -0.32
N LEU A 249 -12.03 8.68 -1.23
CA LEU A 249 -11.16 8.33 -2.34
C LEU A 249 -9.70 8.33 -1.91
N CYS A 250 -8.96 7.37 -2.45
CA CYS A 250 -7.51 7.25 -2.33
C CYS A 250 -6.92 6.90 -3.69
N THR A 251 -5.63 7.19 -3.87
CA THR A 251 -4.86 6.76 -5.04
C THR A 251 -3.67 5.93 -4.61
N ALA A 252 -3.32 4.90 -5.38
CA ALA A 252 -2.13 4.08 -5.18
C ALA A 252 -1.22 4.13 -6.41
N TYR A 253 0.05 4.47 -6.23
CA TYR A 253 1.02 4.51 -7.33
C TYR A 253 1.43 3.10 -7.77
N ARG A 254 1.19 2.80 -9.06
CA ARG A 254 1.56 1.54 -9.73
C ARG A 254 1.18 0.28 -8.95
N LEU A 255 -0.01 0.29 -8.36
CA LEU A 255 -0.59 -0.85 -7.65
C LEU A 255 -1.71 -1.46 -8.49
N ALA A 256 -1.63 -2.77 -8.73
CA ALA A 256 -2.65 -3.49 -9.50
C ALA A 256 -3.93 -3.68 -8.65
N PRO A 257 -5.13 -3.55 -9.24
CA PRO A 257 -6.39 -3.66 -8.52
C PRO A 257 -6.57 -5.05 -7.89
N GLU A 258 -6.08 -6.11 -8.54
CA GLU A 258 -6.11 -7.50 -8.02
C GLU A 258 -5.38 -7.58 -6.69
N LYS A 259 -4.19 -6.95 -6.62
CA LYS A 259 -3.36 -6.92 -5.42
C LYS A 259 -4.06 -6.14 -4.32
N LEU A 260 -4.61 -4.96 -4.62
CA LEU A 260 -5.32 -4.15 -3.62
C LEU A 260 -6.58 -4.87 -3.09
N ALA A 261 -7.31 -5.58 -3.95
CA ALA A 261 -8.48 -6.37 -3.58
C ALA A 261 -8.16 -7.57 -2.67
N GLU A 262 -6.91 -8.04 -2.58
CA GLU A 262 -6.50 -9.08 -1.63
C GLU A 262 -6.78 -8.69 -0.17
N VAL A 263 -6.79 -7.38 0.13
CA VAL A 263 -7.08 -6.86 1.47
C VAL A 263 -8.46 -7.32 1.94
N ASN A 264 -9.46 -7.26 1.07
CA ASN A 264 -10.82 -7.67 1.41
C ASN A 264 -10.90 -9.19 1.70
N LYS A 265 -10.06 -9.99 1.03
CA LYS A 265 -10.04 -11.46 1.20
C LYS A 265 -9.37 -11.90 2.49
N ARG A 266 -8.33 -11.17 2.92
CA ARG A 266 -7.53 -11.53 4.11
C ARG A 266 -8.20 -11.16 5.44
N GLY A 267 -9.38 -10.54 5.40
CA GLY A 267 -10.07 -10.08 6.61
C GLY A 267 -9.34 -8.90 7.22
N SER A 268 -9.58 -7.70 6.69
CA SER A 268 -9.03 -6.48 7.27
C SER A 268 -10.01 -5.92 8.30
N ASP A 269 -9.67 -6.06 9.59
CA ASP A 269 -10.47 -5.52 10.68
C ASP A 269 -10.79 -4.04 10.46
N GLY A 270 -12.07 -3.78 10.21
CA GLY A 270 -12.61 -2.43 10.11
C GLY A 270 -12.20 -1.61 8.88
N LEU A 271 -11.77 -2.24 7.78
CA LEU A 271 -11.60 -1.54 6.50
C LEU A 271 -11.94 -2.44 5.31
N ALA A 272 -12.26 -1.80 4.18
CA ALA A 272 -12.46 -2.45 2.89
C ALA A 272 -12.10 -1.49 1.76
N VAL A 273 -11.78 -2.03 0.58
CA VAL A 273 -11.41 -1.26 -0.62
C VAL A 273 -12.21 -1.71 -1.84
N GLY A 274 -12.46 -0.80 -2.79
CA GLY A 274 -13.18 -1.11 -4.03
C GLY A 274 -13.27 0.10 -4.96
N GLY A 275 -14.21 0.11 -5.90
CA GLY A 275 -14.41 1.25 -6.82
C GLY A 275 -13.13 1.63 -7.58
N PHE A 276 -12.45 0.63 -8.13
CA PHE A 276 -11.13 0.77 -8.73
C PHE A 276 -11.19 1.45 -10.11
N THR A 277 -10.37 2.47 -10.34
CA THR A 277 -10.26 3.15 -11.64
C THR A 277 -8.84 3.66 -11.87
N PHE A 278 -8.29 3.49 -13.07
CA PHE A 278 -6.98 4.05 -13.39
C PHE A 278 -7.07 5.55 -13.68
N VAL A 279 -6.14 6.33 -13.13
CA VAL A 279 -6.07 7.80 -13.29
C VAL A 279 -4.62 8.27 -13.45
N ASP A 280 -4.43 9.40 -14.14
CA ASP A 280 -3.09 9.93 -14.44
C ASP A 280 -2.45 10.69 -13.27
N LYS A 281 -3.28 11.31 -12.42
CA LYS A 281 -2.83 12.16 -11.31
C LYS A 281 -3.15 11.50 -9.96
N PRO A 282 -2.25 11.61 -8.97
CA PRO A 282 -2.56 11.22 -7.60
C PRO A 282 -3.52 12.21 -6.94
N LEU A 283 -4.23 11.75 -5.91
CA LEU A 283 -4.92 12.65 -4.98
C LEU A 283 -3.91 13.30 -4.04
N ARG A 284 -4.09 14.60 -3.81
CA ARG A 284 -3.31 15.45 -2.91
C ARG A 284 -4.21 16.05 -1.84
N LEU A 285 -3.60 16.44 -0.73
CA LEU A 285 -4.30 17.13 0.37
C LEU A 285 -4.99 18.39 -0.17
N GLY A 286 -6.29 18.51 0.06
CA GLY A 286 -7.12 19.62 -0.40
C GLY A 286 -7.91 19.35 -1.69
N ASP A 287 -7.71 18.21 -2.36
CA ASP A 287 -8.46 17.85 -3.59
C ASP A 287 -9.93 17.49 -3.33
N ASN A 288 -10.40 17.50 -2.07
CA ASN A 288 -11.78 17.17 -1.73
C ASN A 288 -12.67 18.41 -1.73
N THR A 289 -13.85 18.29 -2.34
CA THR A 289 -14.83 19.39 -2.43
C THR A 289 -15.70 19.50 -1.17
N GLY A 290 -15.92 18.39 -0.47
CA GLY A 290 -16.73 18.37 0.74
C GLY A 290 -16.90 16.99 1.35
N ASN A 291 -17.83 16.89 2.31
CA ASN A 291 -18.24 15.62 2.89
C ASN A 291 -19.74 15.63 3.14
N ARG A 292 -20.41 14.51 2.85
CA ARG A 292 -21.78 14.23 3.27
C ARG A 292 -21.78 13.52 4.61
N PHE A 293 -22.42 14.13 5.59
CA PHE A 293 -22.61 13.55 6.91
C PHE A 293 -23.98 12.87 6.99
N THR A 294 -24.05 11.73 7.67
CA THR A 294 -25.29 11.13 8.15
C THR A 294 -25.11 10.86 9.62
N LEU A 295 -25.91 11.56 10.42
CA LEU A 295 -25.76 11.64 11.87
C LEU A 295 -27.00 11.05 12.54
N VAL A 296 -26.79 10.27 13.59
CA VAL A 296 -27.85 9.84 14.50
C VAL A 296 -27.58 10.48 15.86
N ILE A 297 -28.54 11.29 16.32
CA ILE A 297 -28.56 11.86 17.67
C ILE A 297 -29.49 10.98 18.50
N ARG A 298 -28.98 10.44 19.60
CA ARG A 298 -29.74 9.52 20.48
C ARG A 298 -30.18 10.24 21.74
N GLU A 299 -31.14 9.66 22.48
CA GLU A 299 -31.58 10.19 23.78
C GLU A 299 -31.97 11.67 23.69
N VAL A 300 -32.75 12.02 22.66
CA VAL A 300 -33.18 13.39 22.41
C VAL A 300 -34.18 13.83 23.49
N SER A 301 -33.95 15.01 24.07
CA SER A 301 -34.72 15.48 25.25
C SER A 301 -36.03 16.18 24.95
N LYS A 302 -36.33 16.44 23.67
CA LYS A 302 -37.53 17.15 23.23
C LYS A 302 -38.37 16.28 22.27
N PRO A 303 -39.69 16.52 22.18
CA PRO A 303 -40.57 15.87 21.20
C PRO A 303 -40.13 16.12 19.75
N ALA A 304 -40.57 15.23 18.85
CA ALA A 304 -40.15 15.25 17.45
C ALA A 304 -40.46 16.57 16.75
N GLU A 305 -41.58 17.21 17.08
CA GLU A 305 -42.06 18.45 16.46
C GLU A 305 -41.10 19.62 16.73
N VAL A 306 -40.57 19.71 17.96
CA VAL A 306 -39.60 20.75 18.35
C VAL A 306 -38.26 20.51 17.66
N VAL A 307 -37.83 19.25 17.58
CA VAL A 307 -36.58 18.86 16.92
C VAL A 307 -36.66 19.13 15.41
N GLU A 308 -37.79 18.80 14.78
CA GLU A 308 -38.03 19.09 13.38
C GLU A 308 -37.99 20.59 13.09
N ALA A 309 -38.63 21.41 13.94
CA ALA A 309 -38.58 22.86 13.81
C ALA A 309 -37.14 23.39 13.89
N ALA A 310 -36.35 22.90 14.85
CA ALA A 310 -34.94 23.25 14.99
C ALA A 310 -34.11 22.85 13.76
N VAL A 311 -34.32 21.64 13.23
CA VAL A 311 -33.62 21.15 12.02
C VAL A 311 -34.01 21.96 10.77
N ARG A 312 -35.28 22.34 10.62
CA ARG A 312 -35.75 23.19 9.52
C ARG A 312 -35.18 24.61 9.60
N ALA A 313 -35.10 25.17 10.81
CA ALA A 313 -34.47 26.47 11.03
C ALA A 313 -32.98 26.40 10.66
N TRP A 314 -32.27 25.36 11.12
CA TRP A 314 -30.87 25.11 10.77
C TRP A 314 -30.64 24.89 9.28
N SER A 315 -31.50 24.15 8.57
CA SER A 315 -31.34 23.92 7.13
C SER A 315 -31.50 25.19 6.29
N THR A 316 -32.27 26.16 6.80
CA THR A 316 -32.54 27.43 6.11
C THR A 316 -31.49 28.49 6.44
N ALA A 317 -31.17 28.65 7.72
CA ALA A 317 -30.21 29.66 8.19
C ALA A 317 -28.75 29.22 8.04
N GLY A 318 -28.50 27.91 7.99
CA GLY A 318 -27.15 27.34 8.06
C GLY A 318 -26.59 27.37 9.48
N PHE A 319 -25.27 27.49 9.59
CA PHE A 319 -24.55 27.58 10.87
C PHE A 319 -23.36 28.53 10.75
N VAL A 320 -22.91 29.04 11.90
CA VAL A 320 -21.66 29.83 11.95
C VAL A 320 -20.48 28.89 11.75
N ASN A 321 -19.63 29.18 10.77
CA ASN A 321 -18.50 28.32 10.37
C ASN A 321 -17.31 28.43 11.35
N TYR A 322 -17.51 28.01 12.60
CA TYR A 322 -16.48 27.99 13.62
C TYR A 322 -15.46 26.85 13.41
N PHE A 323 -14.24 27.07 13.89
CA PHE A 323 -13.34 25.96 14.19
C PHE A 323 -13.82 25.23 15.44
N GLY A 324 -14.20 23.96 15.33
CA GLY A 324 -14.64 23.17 16.49
C GLY A 324 -13.50 22.84 17.48
N LEU A 325 -13.87 22.41 18.69
CA LEU A 325 -12.94 22.10 19.79
C LEU A 325 -11.80 21.15 19.43
N GLN A 326 -12.00 20.24 18.48
CA GLN A 326 -10.94 19.35 17.97
C GLN A 326 -9.71 20.11 17.45
N ARG A 327 -9.88 21.33 16.93
CA ARG A 327 -8.78 22.17 16.42
C ARG A 327 -7.94 22.80 17.52
N PHE A 328 -8.53 22.97 18.70
CA PHE A 328 -7.86 23.49 19.89
C PHE A 328 -7.15 22.38 20.69
N GLY A 329 -7.25 21.13 20.23
CA GLY A 329 -6.68 19.96 20.88
C GLY A 329 -7.59 19.40 21.98
N THR A 330 -7.47 18.11 22.25
CA THR A 330 -8.19 17.44 23.36
C THR A 330 -7.35 17.35 24.63
N GLN A 331 -6.25 18.11 24.70
CA GLN A 331 -5.25 18.04 25.76
C GLN A 331 -5.41 19.23 26.72
N ALA A 332 -4.79 19.11 27.91
CA ALA A 332 -4.83 20.14 28.94
C ALA A 332 -4.27 21.51 28.49
N VAL A 333 -3.39 21.51 27.48
CA VAL A 333 -2.85 22.74 26.89
C VAL A 333 -3.50 22.96 25.52
N PRO A 334 -4.29 24.03 25.37
CA PRO A 334 -4.88 24.37 24.08
C PRO A 334 -3.82 24.71 23.04
N THR A 335 -3.94 24.17 21.83
CA THR A 335 -2.95 24.31 20.75
C THR A 335 -2.70 25.77 20.35
N HIS A 336 -3.75 26.61 20.40
CA HIS A 336 -3.67 28.02 20.04
C HIS A 336 -2.82 28.85 21.02
N HIS A 337 -2.68 28.43 22.29
CA HIS A 337 -1.76 29.07 23.23
C HIS A 337 -0.30 28.85 22.83
N ILE A 338 0.03 27.64 22.38
CA ILE A 338 1.35 27.31 21.83
C ILE A 338 1.58 28.13 20.57
N GLY A 339 0.61 28.16 19.65
CA GLY A 339 0.70 28.97 18.43
C GLY A 339 0.94 30.46 18.70
N ARG A 340 0.25 31.04 19.71
CA ARG A 340 0.47 32.42 20.15
C ARG A 340 1.89 32.66 20.64
N ALA A 341 2.43 31.76 21.47
CA ALA A 341 3.80 31.86 21.98
C ALA A 341 4.85 31.77 20.85
N VAL A 342 4.63 30.88 19.87
CA VAL A 342 5.48 30.79 18.67
C VAL A 342 5.49 32.12 17.89
N LEU A 343 4.32 32.72 17.66
CA LEU A 343 4.23 33.99 16.93
C LEU A 343 4.88 35.17 17.67
N LYS A 344 4.96 35.09 19.00
CA LYS A 344 5.65 36.07 19.85
C LYS A 344 7.13 35.78 20.04
N HIS A 345 7.66 34.71 19.44
CA HIS A 345 9.03 34.23 19.64
C HIS A 345 9.37 33.88 21.11
N GLU A 346 8.37 33.51 21.91
CA GLU A 346 8.51 33.11 23.31
C GLU A 346 8.90 31.61 23.39
N TRP A 347 10.10 31.25 22.92
CA TRP A 347 10.50 29.84 22.71
C TRP A 347 10.56 29.01 24.00
N ASP A 348 11.01 29.60 25.11
CA ASP A 348 11.02 28.91 26.41
C ASP A 348 9.58 28.54 26.84
N LEU A 349 8.64 29.47 26.63
CA LEU A 349 7.23 29.22 26.90
C LEU A 349 6.66 28.15 25.97
N VAL A 350 7.07 28.12 24.68
CA VAL A 350 6.66 27.06 23.75
C VAL A 350 7.08 25.69 24.25
N VAL A 351 8.34 25.54 24.65
CA VAL A 351 8.87 24.28 25.22
C VAL A 351 8.10 23.91 26.47
N ASP A 352 7.90 24.86 27.38
CA ASP A 352 7.17 24.64 28.63
C ASP A 352 5.71 24.21 28.40
N LEU A 353 5.01 24.85 27.49
CA LEU A 353 3.64 24.49 27.13
C LEU A 353 3.55 23.10 26.49
N ILE A 354 4.53 22.73 25.65
CA ILE A 354 4.60 21.40 25.06
C ILE A 354 4.93 20.35 26.12
N MET A 355 5.85 20.66 27.04
CA MET A 355 6.39 19.73 28.04
C MET A 355 5.53 19.60 29.30
N ARG A 356 4.60 20.54 29.56
CA ARG A 356 3.74 20.55 30.75
C ARG A 356 3.11 19.17 31.06
N PRO A 357 3.23 18.66 32.30
CA PRO A 357 2.59 17.42 32.74
C PRO A 357 1.08 17.42 32.51
N ARG A 358 0.51 16.23 32.25
CA ARG A 358 -0.90 16.10 31.85
C ARG A 358 -1.54 14.88 32.50
N ASP A 359 -2.80 15.04 32.88
CA ASP A 359 -3.58 13.96 33.46
C ASP A 359 -3.93 12.90 32.41
N GLY A 360 -3.82 11.62 32.80
CA GLY A 360 -4.18 10.47 31.95
C GLY A 360 -3.14 10.09 30.89
N GLU A 361 -1.94 10.69 30.90
CA GLU A 361 -0.81 10.21 30.10
C GLU A 361 -0.22 8.91 30.69
N TRP A 362 0.54 8.18 29.86
CA TRP A 362 1.26 6.99 30.32
C TRP A 362 2.31 7.39 31.36
N GLU A 363 2.46 6.58 32.40
CA GLU A 363 3.19 6.93 33.61
C GLU A 363 4.61 7.43 33.36
N GLY A 364 5.41 6.76 32.52
CA GLY A 364 6.77 7.24 32.26
C GLY A 364 6.84 8.51 31.39
N VAL A 365 5.81 8.82 30.59
CA VAL A 365 5.73 10.14 29.92
C VAL A 365 5.43 11.22 30.94
N ARG A 366 4.49 10.96 31.85
CA ARG A 366 4.14 11.88 32.95
C ARG A 366 5.36 12.18 33.83
N GLN A 367 6.06 11.14 34.27
CA GLN A 367 7.29 11.28 35.06
C GLN A 367 8.37 12.08 34.32
N GLY A 368 8.60 11.82 33.03
CA GLY A 368 9.56 12.59 32.24
C GLY A 368 9.19 14.07 32.12
N ARG A 369 7.89 14.37 31.97
CA ARG A 369 7.39 15.75 31.95
C ARG A 369 7.51 16.44 33.30
N GLU A 370 7.25 15.74 34.40
CA GLU A 370 7.38 16.26 35.76
C GLU A 370 8.85 16.52 36.13
N TYR A 371 9.74 15.61 35.72
CA TYR A 371 11.17 15.80 35.80
C TYR A 371 11.58 17.06 35.04
N PHE A 372 11.25 17.15 33.74
CA PHE A 372 11.56 18.34 32.94
C PHE A 372 10.96 19.62 33.54
N ALA A 373 9.75 19.57 34.09
CA ALA A 373 9.12 20.73 34.72
C ALA A 373 9.89 21.24 35.95
N SER A 374 10.53 20.35 36.70
CA SER A 374 11.29 20.71 37.91
C SER A 374 12.77 21.02 37.62
N THR A 375 13.40 20.32 36.67
CA THR A 375 14.85 20.42 36.42
C THR A 375 15.21 21.23 35.19
N LYS A 376 14.27 21.40 34.23
CA LYS A 376 14.54 21.87 32.87
C LYS A 376 15.63 21.06 32.14
N ASP A 377 15.92 19.83 32.59
CA ASP A 377 16.93 18.97 31.99
C ASP A 377 16.29 18.06 30.91
N PRO A 378 16.73 18.15 29.64
CA PRO A 378 16.25 17.28 28.57
C PRO A 378 16.96 15.94 28.46
N ARG A 379 18.05 15.70 29.20
CA ARG A 379 18.82 14.43 29.20
C ARG A 379 18.23 13.43 30.19
#